data_AF-A0A7X0J6W8-F1
#
_entry.id   AF-A0A7X0J6W8-F1
#
_cell.length_a   1.000
_cell.length_b   1.000
_cell.length_c   1.000
_cell.angle_alpha   90.00
_cell.angle_beta   90.00
_cell.angle_gamma   90.00
#
_symmetry.space_group_name_H-M   'P 1'
#
loop_
_entity.id
_entity.type
_entity.pdbx_description
1 polymer ?
#
loop_
_entity_poly.entity_id
_entity_poly.type
_entity_poly.pdbx_seq_one_letter_code
_entity_poly.pdbx_strand_id
1 'polypeptide(L)'
;MKIIIPLLAGMLTMITYSLSAQTKTDCNQVLDQEPYFARHKTAVTDPLFLKDLEILNHCGNFQGLDSVLMKGSVLAAFLLSEVNDGKAATYRTLIDFMAGFRNSQDYYQVVGSLQLYKKLEHKKVNLQEWDQAQPFFVKLGFTQNDIDDFKAFVAVPEHQNLTYIQAYYLYMQELDKATGNAKTEQVSGR
;
A
#
# COMPACT_ATOMS: atom_id res chain seq x y z
N MET A 1 33.38 -74.29 10.07
CA MET A 1 31.91 -74.54 10.03
C MET A 1 31.22 -73.19 10.14
N LYS A 2 30.32 -72.87 9.20
CA LYS A 2 29.55 -71.62 9.11
C LYS A 2 28.78 -71.33 10.40
N ILE A 3 28.70 -70.07 10.86
CA ILE A 3 27.44 -69.37 11.17
C ILE A 3 27.62 -67.86 10.89
N ILE A 4 26.71 -67.34 10.07
CA ILE A 4 26.43 -65.95 9.71
C ILE A 4 25.21 -65.53 10.54
N ILE A 5 25.19 -64.37 11.23
CA ILE A 5 23.97 -63.54 11.44
C ILE A 5 24.39 -62.06 11.61
N PRO A 6 23.81 -61.12 10.83
CA PRO A 6 24.22 -59.71 10.79
C PRO A 6 23.64 -58.90 11.97
N LEU A 7 24.44 -57.95 12.45
CA LEU A 7 24.03 -56.96 13.46
C LEU A 7 22.91 -56.08 12.86
N LEU A 8 21.74 -56.11 13.51
CA LEU A 8 20.53 -55.41 13.11
C LEU A 8 20.78 -53.91 12.93
N ALA A 9 20.49 -53.44 11.71
CA ALA A 9 20.12 -52.06 11.44
C ALA A 9 18.81 -51.75 12.17
N GLY A 10 18.87 -50.80 13.11
CA GLY A 10 17.71 -50.29 13.84
C GLY A 10 17.82 -48.79 14.06
N MET A 11 18.06 -48.02 12.98
CA MET A 11 17.88 -46.57 13.01
C MET A 11 16.39 -46.27 13.02
N LEU A 12 15.83 -46.10 14.21
CA LEU A 12 14.49 -45.55 14.42
C LEU A 12 14.56 -44.03 14.20
N THR A 13 14.40 -43.60 12.94
CA THR A 13 14.18 -42.19 12.61
C THR A 13 12.80 -41.78 13.09
N MET A 14 12.73 -41.24 14.30
CA MET A 14 11.59 -40.47 14.80
C MET A 14 11.45 -39.21 13.93
N ILE A 15 10.62 -39.29 12.89
CA ILE A 15 10.13 -38.12 12.16
C ILE A 15 9.16 -37.42 13.10
N THR A 16 9.66 -36.44 13.86
CA THR A 16 8.84 -35.49 14.58
C THR A 16 8.15 -34.61 13.54
N TYR A 17 6.91 -34.97 13.20
CA TYR A 17 6.00 -34.06 12.51
C TYR A 17 5.72 -32.90 13.44
N SER A 18 6.42 -31.77 13.23
CA SER A 18 6.02 -30.48 13.78
C SER A 18 4.67 -30.12 13.16
N LEU A 19 3.58 -30.49 13.84
CA LEU A 19 2.27 -29.90 13.62
C LEU A 19 2.38 -28.41 13.97
N SER A 20 2.61 -27.58 12.96
CA SER A 20 2.33 -26.15 13.07
C SER A 20 0.82 -26.03 13.29
N ALA A 21 0.42 -25.89 14.54
CA ALA A 21 -0.93 -25.48 14.89
C ALA A 21 -1.14 -24.09 14.28
N GLN A 22 -1.80 -24.03 13.12
CA GLN A 22 -2.34 -22.79 12.60
C GLN A 22 -3.43 -22.36 13.59
N THR A 23 -3.09 -21.53 14.57
CA THR A 23 -4.06 -20.89 15.44
C THR A 23 -4.95 -20.03 14.56
N LYS A 24 -6.15 -20.53 14.27
CA LYS A 24 -7.18 -19.77 13.58
C LYS A 24 -7.56 -18.59 14.48
N THR A 25 -7.31 -17.36 14.02
CA THR A 25 -7.70 -16.15 14.74
C THR A 25 -9.21 -16.14 14.96
N ASP A 26 -9.65 -16.16 16.23
CA ASP A 26 -11.06 -16.02 16.58
C ASP A 26 -11.44 -14.53 16.53
N CYS A 27 -12.08 -14.12 15.45
CA CYS A 27 -12.50 -12.74 15.25
C CYS A 27 -13.40 -12.24 16.38
N ASN A 28 -14.26 -13.08 16.97
CA ASN A 28 -15.16 -12.63 18.04
C ASN A 28 -14.40 -12.25 19.31
N GLN A 29 -13.21 -12.82 19.53
CA GLN A 29 -12.39 -12.54 20.72
C GLN A 29 -11.41 -11.39 20.53
N VAL A 30 -10.97 -11.14 19.29
CA VAL A 30 -9.92 -10.15 19.00
C VAL A 30 -10.49 -8.80 18.58
N LEU A 31 -11.70 -8.74 18.01
CA LEU A 31 -12.23 -7.51 17.41
C LEU A 31 -12.39 -6.34 18.38
N ASP A 32 -12.68 -6.63 19.65
CA ASP A 32 -12.85 -5.60 20.69
C ASP A 32 -11.54 -5.23 21.39
N GLN A 33 -10.41 -5.75 20.90
CA GLN A 33 -9.08 -5.39 21.38
C GLN A 33 -8.55 -4.17 20.63
N GLU A 34 -7.68 -3.43 21.30
CA GLU A 34 -6.96 -2.31 20.72
C GLU A 34 -5.80 -2.80 19.84
N PRO A 35 -5.62 -2.26 18.62
CA PRO A 35 -4.49 -2.61 17.76
C PRO A 35 -3.13 -2.27 18.38
N TYR A 36 -2.10 -3.06 18.08
CA TYR A 36 -0.75 -2.83 18.60
C TYR A 36 -0.17 -1.49 18.13
N PHE A 37 -0.46 -1.06 16.90
CA PHE A 37 -0.05 0.24 16.35
C PHE A 37 -0.70 1.45 17.05
N ALA A 38 -1.83 1.25 17.73
CA ALA A 38 -2.46 2.32 18.51
C ALA A 38 -1.73 2.54 19.83
N ARG A 39 -1.20 1.46 20.41
CA ARG A 39 -0.47 1.46 21.68
C ARG A 39 1.00 1.84 21.54
N HIS A 40 1.58 1.65 20.36
CA HIS A 40 3.01 1.86 20.12
C HIS A 40 3.20 2.57 18.79
N LYS A 41 4.13 3.52 18.69
CA LYS A 41 4.56 4.09 17.40
C LYS A 41 5.34 3.03 16.62
N THR A 42 4.64 2.05 16.05
CA THR A 42 5.23 0.93 15.32
C THR A 42 5.59 1.34 13.90
N ALA A 43 6.81 1.01 13.46
CA ALA A 43 7.17 1.08 12.05
C ALA A 43 6.37 0.04 11.24
N VAL A 44 6.23 0.25 9.93
CA VAL A 44 5.51 -0.68 9.03
C VAL A 44 6.17 -2.08 8.96
N THR A 45 7.44 -2.18 9.34
CA THR A 45 8.19 -3.44 9.42
C THR A 45 8.12 -4.10 10.80
N ASP A 46 7.42 -3.50 11.76
CA ASP A 46 7.30 -4.02 13.12
C ASP A 46 6.46 -5.32 13.11
N PRO A 47 6.95 -6.43 13.71
CA PRO A 47 6.19 -7.68 13.78
C PRO A 47 4.80 -7.54 14.41
N LEU A 48 4.62 -6.62 15.35
CA LEU A 48 3.33 -6.35 15.97
C LEU A 48 2.37 -5.66 15.00
N PHE A 49 2.88 -4.77 14.16
CA PHE A 49 2.09 -4.16 13.09
C PHE A 49 1.70 -5.18 12.02
N LEU A 50 2.59 -6.12 11.68
CA LEU A 50 2.24 -7.22 10.77
C LEU A 50 1.13 -8.10 11.33
N LYS A 51 1.13 -8.32 12.66
CA LYS A 51 0.04 -9.02 13.34
C LYS A 51 -1.28 -8.24 13.30
N ASP A 52 -1.23 -6.92 13.48
CA ASP A 52 -2.42 -6.06 13.30
C ASP A 52 -3.01 -6.23 11.89
N LEU A 53 -2.14 -6.21 10.86
CA LEU A 53 -2.56 -6.39 9.47
C LEU A 53 -3.15 -7.78 9.22
N GLU A 54 -2.60 -8.83 9.81
CA GLU A 54 -3.14 -10.19 9.69
C GLU A 54 -4.56 -10.27 10.27
N ILE A 55 -4.77 -9.72 11.47
CA ILE A 55 -6.09 -9.67 12.13
C ILE A 55 -7.08 -8.88 11.28
N LEU A 56 -6.68 -7.69 10.81
CA LEU A 56 -7.52 -6.83 9.99
C LEU A 56 -7.90 -7.50 8.68
N ASN A 57 -6.95 -8.11 7.96
CA ASN A 57 -7.24 -8.82 6.71
C ASN A 57 -8.15 -10.03 6.95
N HIS A 58 -7.89 -10.80 8.00
CA HIS A 58 -8.65 -12.01 8.31
C HIS A 58 -10.09 -11.69 8.74
N CYS A 59 -10.27 -10.72 9.64
CA CYS A 59 -11.56 -10.41 10.24
C CYS A 59 -12.36 -9.33 9.49
N GLY A 60 -11.69 -8.43 8.75
CA GLY A 60 -12.31 -7.34 8.00
C GLY A 60 -12.56 -7.65 6.52
N ASN A 61 -12.07 -8.79 6.02
CA ASN A 61 -12.16 -9.18 4.61
C ASN A 61 -11.67 -8.06 3.66
N PHE A 62 -10.50 -7.50 3.96
CA PHE A 62 -9.85 -6.52 3.09
C PHE A 62 -9.20 -7.23 1.91
N GLN A 63 -9.70 -7.00 0.69
CA GLN A 63 -9.21 -7.65 -0.53
C GLN A 63 -8.95 -6.62 -1.63
N GLY A 64 -8.08 -6.97 -2.58
CA GLY A 64 -7.84 -6.15 -3.77
C GLY A 64 -7.28 -4.76 -3.43
N LEU A 65 -7.99 -3.69 -3.82
CA LEU A 65 -7.51 -2.31 -3.69
C LEU A 65 -7.54 -1.78 -2.25
N ASP A 66 -8.26 -2.45 -1.34
CA ASP A 66 -8.26 -2.10 0.08
C ASP A 66 -6.87 -2.24 0.71
N SER A 67 -6.04 -3.15 0.18
CA SER A 67 -4.66 -3.35 0.62
C SER A 67 -3.80 -2.08 0.53
N VAL A 68 -4.11 -1.17 -0.41
CA VAL A 68 -3.41 0.11 -0.53
C VAL A 68 -3.73 1.04 0.64
N LEU A 69 -4.92 0.89 1.22
CA LEU A 69 -5.39 1.64 2.40
C LEU A 69 -4.90 1.00 3.71
N MET A 70 -4.43 -0.25 3.68
CA MET A 70 -3.86 -0.97 4.82
C MET A 70 -2.41 -0.58 5.14
N LYS A 71 -2.08 0.72 5.03
CA LYS A 71 -0.79 1.26 5.50
C LYS A 71 -0.93 1.76 6.93
N GLY A 72 0.07 1.52 7.78
CA GLY A 72 -0.01 1.84 9.21
C GLY A 72 -0.36 3.29 9.51
N SER A 73 0.18 4.25 8.75
CA SER A 73 -0.15 5.66 8.89
C SER A 73 -1.60 5.99 8.52
N VAL A 74 -2.16 5.32 7.51
CA VAL A 74 -3.55 5.49 7.07
C VAL A 74 -4.50 4.89 8.12
N LEU A 75 -4.21 3.66 8.56
CA LEU A 75 -4.97 2.99 9.62
C LEU A 75 -4.94 3.77 10.94
N ALA A 76 -3.79 4.32 11.31
CA ALA A 76 -3.65 5.17 12.49
C ALA A 76 -4.47 6.47 12.37
N ALA A 77 -4.47 7.10 11.20
CA ALA A 77 -5.26 8.31 10.96
C ALA A 77 -6.77 8.03 11.05
N PHE A 78 -7.24 6.91 10.48
CA PHE A 78 -8.64 6.50 10.59
C PHE A 78 -9.03 6.22 12.03
N LEU A 79 -8.25 5.42 12.75
CA LEU A 79 -8.52 5.11 14.15
C LEU A 79 -8.55 6.37 15.01
N LEU A 80 -7.60 7.29 14.80
CA LEU A 80 -7.54 8.56 15.52
C LEU A 80 -8.78 9.42 15.27
N SER A 81 -9.26 9.49 14.02
CA SER A 81 -10.50 10.20 13.68
C SER A 81 -11.69 9.65 14.45
N GLU A 82 -11.87 8.33 14.43
CA GLU A 82 -13.00 7.66 15.09
C GLU A 82 -12.95 7.80 16.62
N VAL A 83 -11.74 7.79 17.21
CA VAL A 83 -11.53 8.03 18.64
C VAL A 83 -11.85 9.47 19.02
N ASN A 84 -11.49 10.45 18.18
CA ASN A 84 -11.88 11.85 18.40
C ASN A 84 -13.40 12.04 18.34
N ASP A 85 -14.11 11.19 17.59
CA ASP A 85 -15.57 11.12 17.55
C ASP A 85 -16.18 10.31 18.71
N GLY A 86 -15.36 9.91 19.69
CA GLY A 86 -15.80 9.25 20.93
C GLY A 86 -15.92 7.72 20.84
N LYS A 87 -15.46 7.09 19.75
CA LYS A 87 -15.46 5.62 19.62
C LYS A 87 -14.25 5.00 20.31
N ALA A 88 -14.36 3.72 20.65
CA ALA A 88 -13.24 2.97 21.22
C ALA A 88 -12.14 2.71 20.16
N ALA A 89 -10.88 2.71 20.58
CA ALA A 89 -9.75 2.37 19.71
C ALA A 89 -9.65 0.85 19.52
N THR A 90 -10.48 0.24 18.66
CA THR A 90 -10.53 -1.23 18.48
C THR A 90 -10.39 -1.66 17.01
N TYR A 91 -10.07 -2.94 16.78
CA TYR A 91 -10.11 -3.50 15.42
C TYR A 91 -11.51 -3.41 14.81
N ARG A 92 -12.56 -3.60 15.61
CA ARG A 92 -13.96 -3.46 15.17
C ARG A 92 -14.22 -2.06 14.64
N THR A 93 -13.79 -1.02 15.36
CA THR A 93 -13.92 0.38 14.93
C THR A 93 -13.29 0.62 13.56
N LEU A 94 -12.09 0.09 13.32
CA LEU A 94 -11.45 0.19 11.99
C LEU A 94 -12.21 -0.54 10.90
N ILE A 95 -12.69 -1.75 11.20
CA ILE A 95 -13.43 -2.57 10.23
C ILE A 95 -14.75 -1.90 9.86
N ASP A 96 -15.47 -1.38 10.85
CA ASP A 96 -16.73 -0.66 10.65
C ASP A 96 -16.51 0.64 9.87
N PHE A 97 -15.45 1.40 10.22
CA PHE A 97 -15.05 2.58 9.46
C PHE A 97 -14.79 2.22 7.99
N MET A 98 -13.96 1.20 7.73
CA MET A 98 -13.63 0.79 6.38
C MET A 98 -14.85 0.28 5.60
N ALA A 99 -15.77 -0.43 6.27
CA ALA A 99 -17.03 -0.85 5.67
C ALA A 99 -17.90 0.34 5.27
N GLY A 100 -17.98 1.38 6.10
CA GLY A 100 -18.65 2.64 5.78
C GLY A 100 -17.94 3.39 4.64
N PHE A 101 -16.63 3.54 4.75
CA PHE A 101 -15.79 4.26 3.79
C PHE A 101 -15.89 3.65 2.39
N ARG A 102 -15.91 2.32 2.24
CA ARG A 102 -16.08 1.64 0.93
C ARG A 102 -17.34 2.07 0.15
N ASN A 103 -18.36 2.55 0.84
CA ASN A 103 -19.61 3.01 0.24
C ASN A 103 -19.63 4.54 -0.01
N SER A 104 -18.55 5.24 0.32
CA SER A 104 -18.44 6.70 0.18
C SER A 104 -17.96 7.11 -1.21
N GLN A 105 -18.29 8.36 -1.59
CA GLN A 105 -17.76 8.97 -2.81
C GLN A 105 -16.22 9.08 -2.77
N ASP A 106 -15.65 9.37 -1.60
CA ASP A 106 -14.21 9.52 -1.41
C ASP A 106 -13.46 8.22 -1.71
N TYR A 107 -13.99 7.07 -1.29
CA TYR A 107 -13.41 5.78 -1.65
C TYR A 107 -13.38 5.57 -3.17
N TYR A 108 -14.47 5.88 -3.87
CA TYR A 108 -14.52 5.78 -5.33
C TYR A 108 -13.51 6.72 -6.01
N GLN A 109 -13.31 7.93 -5.47
CA GLN A 109 -12.30 8.85 -5.97
C GLN A 109 -10.89 8.31 -5.77
N VAL A 110 -10.55 7.85 -4.57
CA VAL A 110 -9.22 7.27 -4.25
C VAL A 110 -8.94 6.05 -5.12
N VAL A 111 -9.88 5.11 -5.19
CA VAL A 111 -9.75 3.91 -6.04
C VAL A 111 -9.59 4.29 -7.50
N GLY A 112 -10.41 5.21 -8.01
CA GLY A 112 -10.32 5.67 -9.39
C GLY A 112 -8.98 6.32 -9.72
N SER A 113 -8.41 7.09 -8.79
CA SER A 113 -7.08 7.70 -8.95
C SER A 113 -5.96 6.67 -8.91
N LEU A 114 -6.03 5.69 -8.00
CA LEU A 114 -5.05 4.60 -7.92
C LEU A 114 -5.07 3.70 -9.16
N GLN A 115 -6.24 3.44 -9.72
CA GLN A 115 -6.37 2.68 -10.96
C GLN A 115 -5.76 3.42 -12.15
N LEU A 116 -5.97 4.73 -12.25
CA LEU A 116 -5.34 5.55 -13.29
C LEU A 116 -3.82 5.59 -13.13
N TYR A 117 -3.32 5.78 -11.90
CA TYR A 117 -1.89 5.70 -11.61
C TYR A 117 -1.29 4.37 -12.08
N LYS A 118 -1.85 3.23 -11.66
CA LYS A 118 -1.34 1.89 -12.03
C LYS A 118 -1.36 1.65 -13.55
N LYS A 119 -2.34 2.21 -14.26
CA LYS A 119 -2.40 2.13 -15.73
C LYS A 119 -1.28 2.93 -16.40
N LEU A 120 -0.82 4.01 -15.78
CA LEU A 120 0.14 4.95 -16.36
C LEU A 120 1.58 4.74 -15.88
N GLU A 121 1.79 4.15 -14.70
CA GLU A 121 3.10 3.97 -14.06
C GLU A 121 4.11 3.25 -14.97
N HIS A 122 3.64 2.27 -15.74
CA HIS A 122 4.46 1.49 -16.67
C HIS A 122 4.16 1.78 -18.15
N LYS A 123 3.23 2.71 -18.44
CA LYS A 123 2.86 3.05 -19.81
C LYS A 123 3.79 4.15 -20.32
N LYS A 124 4.55 3.84 -21.37
CA LYS A 124 5.35 4.82 -22.10
C LYS A 124 4.45 5.93 -22.65
N VAL A 125 4.99 7.15 -22.71
CA VAL A 125 4.34 8.27 -23.38
C VAL A 125 3.98 7.86 -24.80
N ASN A 126 2.70 7.99 -25.15
CA ASN A 126 2.21 7.80 -26.50
C ASN A 126 1.19 8.89 -26.84
N LEU A 127 1.59 9.86 -27.65
CA LEU A 127 0.72 10.97 -28.03
C LEU A 127 -0.56 10.54 -28.77
N GLN A 128 -0.56 9.38 -29.42
CA GLN A 128 -1.77 8.84 -30.08
C GLN A 128 -2.82 8.39 -29.07
N GLU A 129 -2.41 8.08 -27.84
CA GLU A 129 -3.28 7.62 -26.76
C GLU A 129 -3.39 8.66 -25.62
N TRP A 130 -3.04 9.91 -25.91
CA TRP A 130 -3.01 11.00 -24.94
C TRP A 130 -4.31 11.15 -24.15
N ASP A 131 -5.45 11.06 -24.84
CA ASP A 131 -6.78 11.23 -24.26
C ASP A 131 -7.08 10.19 -23.17
N GLN A 132 -6.38 9.04 -23.17
CA GLN A 132 -6.50 8.03 -22.12
C GLN A 132 -5.69 8.39 -20.86
N ALA A 133 -4.63 9.18 -21.00
CA ALA A 133 -3.74 9.59 -19.92
C ALA A 133 -4.17 10.93 -19.29
N GLN A 134 -4.73 11.84 -20.09
CA GLN A 134 -5.17 13.17 -19.64
C GLN A 134 -6.04 13.17 -18.36
N PRO A 135 -7.03 12.28 -18.18
CA PRO A 135 -7.89 12.29 -17.00
C PRO A 135 -7.13 12.12 -15.67
N PHE A 136 -5.96 11.48 -15.68
CA PHE A 136 -5.13 11.36 -14.49
C PHE A 136 -4.56 12.71 -14.05
N PHE A 137 -4.04 13.50 -14.99
CA PHE A 137 -3.43 14.80 -14.70
C PHE A 137 -4.47 15.84 -14.28
N VAL A 138 -5.66 15.81 -14.89
CA VAL A 138 -6.79 16.65 -14.43
C VAL A 138 -7.14 16.33 -12.98
N LYS A 139 -7.14 15.05 -12.57
CA LYS A 139 -7.36 14.66 -11.17
C LYS A 139 -6.24 15.09 -10.21
N LEU A 140 -5.04 15.35 -10.72
CA LEU A 140 -3.95 15.95 -9.93
C LEU A 140 -4.08 17.47 -9.81
N GLY A 141 -5.09 18.07 -10.45
CA GLY A 141 -5.36 19.51 -10.39
C GLY A 141 -4.77 20.30 -11.56
N PHE A 142 -4.31 19.64 -12.62
CA PHE A 142 -3.83 20.35 -13.82
C PHE A 142 -4.98 21.11 -14.47
N THR A 143 -4.75 22.39 -14.72
CA THR A 143 -5.60 23.21 -15.58
C THR A 143 -5.43 22.81 -17.04
N GLN A 144 -6.32 23.27 -17.94
CA GLN A 144 -6.16 22.99 -19.36
C GLN A 144 -4.82 23.50 -19.91
N ASN A 145 -4.33 24.64 -19.41
CA ASN A 145 -3.02 25.16 -19.79
C ASN A 145 -1.89 24.21 -19.35
N ASP A 146 -1.94 23.71 -18.10
CA ASP A 146 -0.94 22.74 -17.61
C ASP A 146 -0.98 21.43 -18.42
N ILE A 147 -2.17 21.00 -18.86
CA ILE A 147 -2.34 19.83 -19.73
C ILE A 147 -1.68 20.08 -21.09
N ASP A 148 -1.89 21.24 -21.70
CA ASP A 148 -1.33 21.58 -23.01
C ASP A 148 0.20 21.73 -22.93
N ASP A 149 0.70 22.39 -21.88
CA ASP A 149 2.12 22.54 -21.60
C ASP A 149 2.79 21.19 -21.34
N PHE A 150 2.18 20.33 -20.53
CA PHE A 150 2.69 19.00 -20.28
C PHE A 150 2.66 18.12 -21.53
N LYS A 151 1.63 18.25 -22.38
CA LYS A 151 1.56 17.56 -23.68
C LYS A 151 2.71 17.98 -24.59
N ALA A 152 3.03 19.28 -24.64
CA ALA A 152 4.16 19.80 -25.39
C ALA A 152 5.49 19.28 -24.82
N PHE A 153 5.63 19.25 -23.50
CA PHE A 153 6.80 18.72 -22.81
C PHE A 153 7.07 17.25 -23.19
N VAL A 154 6.05 16.39 -23.18
CA VAL A 154 6.23 14.97 -23.49
C VAL A 154 6.34 14.67 -24.99
N ALA A 155 6.06 15.65 -25.86
CA ALA A 155 6.24 15.49 -27.31
C ALA A 155 7.71 15.55 -27.74
N VAL A 156 8.57 16.11 -26.89
CA VAL A 156 10.03 16.20 -27.08
C VAL A 156 10.61 14.78 -27.23
N PRO A 157 11.41 14.50 -28.29
CA PRO A 157 11.93 13.15 -28.57
C PRO A 157 12.63 12.46 -27.40
N GLU A 158 13.37 13.24 -26.61
CA GLU A 158 14.11 12.79 -25.42
C GLU A 158 13.18 12.25 -24.33
N HIS A 159 11.93 12.71 -24.29
CA HIS A 159 10.94 12.32 -23.28
C HIS A 159 10.04 11.17 -23.72
N GLN A 160 10.03 10.81 -25.01
CA GLN A 160 9.14 9.76 -25.54
C GLN A 160 9.45 8.35 -25.00
N ASN A 161 10.65 8.14 -24.46
CA ASN A 161 11.02 6.88 -23.81
C ASN A 161 10.58 6.77 -22.35
N LEU A 162 10.14 7.88 -21.74
CA LEU A 162 9.65 7.91 -20.37
C LEU A 162 8.25 7.30 -20.28
N THR A 163 7.91 6.80 -19.10
CA THR A 163 6.50 6.57 -18.76
C THR A 163 5.79 7.89 -18.46
N TYR A 164 4.46 7.90 -18.55
CA TYR A 164 3.67 9.09 -18.20
C TYR A 164 3.98 9.62 -16.80
N ILE A 165 4.19 8.73 -15.83
CA ILE A 165 4.52 9.10 -14.44
C ILE A 165 5.96 9.64 -14.34
N GLN A 166 6.93 9.03 -15.03
CA GLN A 166 8.30 9.55 -15.08
C GLN A 166 8.37 10.93 -15.72
N ALA A 167 7.66 11.12 -16.84
CA ALA A 167 7.60 12.39 -17.53
C ALA A 167 6.95 13.47 -16.67
N TYR A 168 5.89 13.14 -15.93
CA TYR A 168 5.25 14.04 -14.97
C TYR A 168 6.23 14.51 -13.89
N TYR A 169 6.97 13.59 -13.26
CA TYR A 169 7.95 13.99 -12.24
C TYR A 169 9.05 14.89 -12.80
N LEU A 170 9.54 14.59 -14.00
CA LEU A 170 10.55 15.42 -14.65
C LEU A 170 9.99 16.82 -14.97
N TYR A 171 8.78 16.90 -15.49
CA TYR A 171 8.08 18.16 -15.75
C TYR A 171 7.93 19.03 -14.50
N MET A 172 7.47 18.44 -13.39
CA MET A 172 7.32 19.17 -12.12
C MET A 172 8.68 19.66 -11.58
N GLN A 173 9.74 18.86 -11.72
CA GLN A 173 11.10 19.28 -11.34
C GLN A 173 11.61 20.45 -12.18
N GLU A 174 11.29 20.48 -13.47
CA GLU A 174 11.66 21.60 -14.34
C GLU A 174 10.86 22.86 -14.02
N LEU A 175 9.56 22.73 -13.74
CA LEU A 175 8.73 23.84 -13.26
C LEU A 175 9.29 24.41 -11.95
N ASP A 176 9.59 23.59 -10.95
CA ASP A 176 10.12 24.04 -9.66
C ASP A 176 11.45 24.80 -9.81
N LYS A 177 12.32 24.35 -10.73
CA LYS A 177 13.57 25.02 -11.07
C LYS A 177 13.31 26.36 -11.78
N ALA A 178 12.34 26.40 -12.70
CA ALA A 178 11.99 27.61 -13.45
C ALA A 178 11.30 28.67 -12.57
N THR A 179 10.49 28.27 -11.60
CA THR A 179 9.76 29.18 -10.69
C THR A 179 10.52 29.50 -9.41
N GLY A 180 11.72 28.94 -9.21
CA GLY A 180 12.57 29.22 -8.04
C GLY A 180 12.09 28.59 -6.72
N ASN A 181 11.20 27.58 -6.77
CA ASN A 181 10.66 26.90 -5.59
C ASN A 181 11.46 25.68 -5.14
N ALA A 182 12.62 25.42 -5.75
CA ALA A 182 13.50 24.32 -5.38
C ALA A 182 13.93 24.43 -3.91
N LYS A 183 13.26 23.69 -3.02
CA LYS A 183 13.73 23.49 -1.65
C LYS A 183 15.11 22.86 -1.74
N THR A 184 16.10 23.60 -1.27
CA THR A 184 17.46 23.13 -1.03
C THR A 184 17.39 21.95 -0.06
N GLU A 185 17.48 20.72 -0.58
CA GLU A 185 17.93 19.58 0.20
C GLU A 185 19.39 19.84 0.61
N GLN A 186 19.57 20.56 1.72
CA GLN A 186 20.82 20.47 2.46
C GLN A 186 20.85 19.10 3.14
N VAL A 187 21.65 18.22 2.55
CA VAL A 187 22.28 17.09 3.22
C VAL A 187 22.99 17.62 4.48
N SER A 188 22.36 17.49 5.64
CA SER A 188 23.04 17.65 6.92
C SER A 188 23.49 16.27 7.39
N GLY A 189 24.67 15.87 6.93
CA GLY A 189 25.48 14.92 7.67
C GLY A 189 25.98 15.59 8.95
N ARG A 190 25.57 15.06 10.10
CA ARG A 190 26.32 14.97 11.35
C ARG A 190 25.75 13.85 12.19
#